data_AF-A0A2D3UXG9-F1
#
_entry.id   AF-A0A2D3UXG9-F1
#
_cell.length_a   1.000
_cell.length_b   1.000
_cell.length_c   1.000
_cell.angle_alpha   90.00
_cell.angle_beta   90.00
_cell.angle_gamma   90.00
#
_symmetry.space_group_name_H-M   'P 1'
#
loop_
_entity.id
_entity.type
_entity.pdbx_description
1 polymer ?
#
loop_
_entity_poly.entity_id
_entity_poly.type
_entity_poly.pdbx_seq_one_letter_code
_entity_poly.pdbx_strand_id
1 'polypeptide(L)'
;MVVNYITLEHIRLPGHAENPLLLDNSPLRILDGTSLEGNDADLSTANGTATILYNWCPEALFALLDIEAWFSFTWTVTLEDETKLEIGRIRNQVTMGKLDKEGLWKVMITFNISQLENGLYQGSWMPNTEETMLGDQNVDDPKEIERLGREFVAELIKQRRWLTGKKIRHEFFIESLSLGMDPWDDGLAMNPHWLYETLDLARCSTCKSGGQHGKSLNRCGRCGTAAYCSSECQQKDWSVHKAVCAMSAEDRGKALRYSQNGGLVNWVGEGGGPEAEEEEVDGE
;
A
#
# COMPACT_ATOMS: atom_id res chain seq x y z
N MET A 1 -10.00 8.27 27.91
CA MET A 1 -8.87 7.49 27.36
C MET A 1 -8.51 8.15 26.04
N VAL A 2 -7.26 8.56 25.90
CA VAL A 2 -6.77 9.35 24.76
C VAL A 2 -6.14 8.37 23.78
N VAL A 3 -6.45 8.54 22.49
CA VAL A 3 -5.80 7.79 21.41
C VAL A 3 -4.34 8.24 21.33
N ASN A 4 -3.40 7.31 21.57
CA ASN A 4 -1.97 7.61 21.47
C ASN A 4 -1.50 7.45 20.03
N TYR A 5 -0.63 8.35 19.59
CA TYR A 5 -0.08 8.35 18.24
C TYR A 5 1.44 8.45 18.27
N ILE A 6 2.08 7.77 17.32
CA ILE A 6 3.49 7.94 16.96
C ILE A 6 3.56 8.83 15.72
N THR A 7 4.32 9.92 15.78
CA THR A 7 4.65 10.71 14.60
C THR A 7 5.82 10.08 13.86
N LEU A 8 5.67 9.87 12.56
CA LEU A 8 6.67 9.24 11.70
C LEU A 8 7.59 10.29 11.06
N GLU A 9 8.20 11.14 11.90
CA GLU A 9 8.93 12.36 11.48
C GLU A 9 10.13 12.10 10.57
N HIS A 10 10.71 10.90 10.62
CA HIS A 10 11.88 10.51 9.83
C HIS A 10 11.52 9.82 8.51
N ILE A 11 10.25 9.51 8.29
CA ILE A 11 9.82 8.84 7.07
C ILE A 11 9.72 9.86 5.94
N ARG A 12 10.24 9.49 4.78
CA ARG A 12 10.19 10.24 3.53
C ARG A 12 9.78 9.29 2.41
N LEU A 13 9.15 9.82 1.37
CA LEU A 13 9.01 9.07 0.14
C LEU A 13 10.41 8.87 -0.47
N PRO A 14 10.74 7.66 -0.94
CA PRO A 14 11.97 7.42 -1.68
C PRO A 14 12.09 8.38 -2.86
N GLY A 15 13.20 9.14 -2.95
CA GLY A 15 13.40 10.20 -3.95
C GLY A 15 13.00 11.62 -3.50
N HIS A 16 12.26 11.77 -2.40
CA HIS A 16 11.79 13.07 -1.89
C HIS A 16 12.22 13.31 -0.43
N ALA A 17 13.54 13.36 -0.18
CA ALA A 17 14.12 13.40 1.17
C ALA A 17 13.81 14.69 1.96
N GLU A 18 13.54 15.81 1.28
CA GLU A 18 13.49 17.13 1.90
C GLU A 18 12.14 17.47 2.55
N ASN A 19 11.05 16.79 2.17
CA ASN A 19 9.70 17.14 2.62
C ASN A 19 9.15 16.10 3.60
N PRO A 20 8.84 16.47 4.86
CA PRO A 20 8.07 15.60 5.75
C PRO A 20 6.75 15.19 5.11
N LEU A 21 6.34 13.94 5.28
CA LEU A 21 5.05 13.50 4.79
C LEU A 21 3.94 14.07 5.66
N LEU A 22 2.97 14.70 4.99
CA LEU A 22 1.74 15.14 5.60
C LEU A 22 0.62 14.14 5.27
N LEU A 23 -0.30 14.02 6.21
CA LEU A 23 -1.53 13.27 6.12
C LEU A 23 -2.62 14.12 6.76
N ASP A 24 -3.67 14.42 6.01
CA ASP A 24 -4.79 15.23 6.49
C ASP A 24 -4.33 16.60 7.04
N ASN A 25 -3.49 17.28 6.25
CA ASN A 25 -2.88 18.58 6.59
C ASN A 25 -2.09 18.61 7.91
N SER A 26 -1.58 17.45 8.36
CA SER A 26 -0.81 17.31 9.60
C SER A 26 0.39 16.38 9.37
N PRO A 27 1.45 16.44 10.21
CA PRO A 27 2.53 15.46 10.13
C PRO A 27 2.01 14.03 10.21
N LEU A 28 2.55 13.14 9.37
CA LEU A 28 2.14 11.74 9.31
C LEU A 28 2.22 11.06 10.69
N ARG A 29 1.09 10.52 11.14
CA ARG A 29 0.93 9.85 12.43
C ARG A 29 0.20 8.52 12.26
N ILE A 30 0.58 7.55 13.09
CA ILE A 30 -0.10 6.27 13.24
C ILE A 30 -0.38 6.01 14.73
N LEU A 31 -1.28 5.09 15.04
CA LEU A 31 -1.54 4.72 16.43
C LEU A 31 -0.33 4.08 17.11
N ASP A 32 -0.06 4.49 18.35
CA ASP A 32 0.92 3.86 19.23
C ASP A 32 0.31 2.60 19.86
N GLY A 33 0.77 1.43 19.41
CA GLY A 33 0.18 0.15 19.79
C GLY A 33 -1.02 -0.26 18.92
N THR A 34 -1.30 -1.56 18.90
CA THR A 34 -2.29 -2.19 18.00
C THR A 34 -3.66 -2.40 18.65
N SER A 35 -3.95 -1.71 19.76
CA SER A 35 -5.24 -1.78 20.47
C SER A 35 -5.80 -0.38 20.65
N LEU A 36 -7.00 -0.15 20.11
CA LEU A 36 -7.84 0.99 20.45
C LEU A 36 -8.44 0.75 21.84
N GLU A 37 -7.73 1.13 22.90
CA GLU A 37 -8.26 1.11 24.27
C GLU A 37 -8.96 2.46 24.57
N GLY A 38 -10.26 2.58 24.26
CA GLY A 38 -11.04 3.77 24.64
C GLY A 38 -12.14 4.19 23.67
N ASN A 39 -12.52 5.48 23.76
CA ASN A 39 -13.43 6.16 22.85
C ASN A 39 -12.66 6.46 21.55
N ASP A 40 -13.12 5.95 20.42
CA ASP A 40 -12.52 6.14 19.11
C ASP A 40 -12.86 7.49 18.48
N ALA A 41 -13.61 8.37 19.17
CA ALA A 41 -13.98 9.71 18.69
C ALA A 41 -12.80 10.55 18.16
N ASP A 42 -11.59 10.38 18.71
CA ASP A 42 -10.37 11.12 18.32
C ASP A 42 -9.59 10.46 17.17
N LEU A 43 -10.08 9.34 16.63
CA LEU A 43 -9.49 8.68 15.46
C LEU A 43 -10.04 9.30 14.18
N SER A 44 -9.18 10.03 13.45
CA SER A 44 -9.52 10.44 12.08
C SER A 44 -9.43 9.24 11.13
N THR A 45 -10.26 9.24 10.09
CA THR A 45 -10.22 8.21 9.04
C THR A 45 -8.84 8.11 8.41
N ALA A 46 -8.20 9.24 8.12
CA ALA A 46 -6.87 9.30 7.54
C ALA A 46 -5.81 8.58 8.41
N ASN A 47 -5.73 8.91 9.71
CA ASN A 47 -4.76 8.27 10.60
C ASN A 47 -5.05 6.78 10.84
N GLY A 48 -6.33 6.40 10.85
CA GLY A 48 -6.74 4.99 10.92
C GLY A 48 -6.27 4.21 9.69
N THR A 49 -6.49 4.76 8.50
CA THR A 49 -5.98 4.20 7.23
C THR A 49 -4.46 4.07 7.24
N ALA A 50 -3.74 5.11 7.65
CA ALA A 50 -2.29 5.07 7.75
C ALA A 50 -1.80 3.99 8.73
N THR A 51 -2.48 3.84 9.86
CA THR A 51 -2.18 2.79 10.85
C THR A 51 -2.34 1.40 10.25
N ILE A 52 -3.43 1.15 9.52
CA ILE A 52 -3.71 -0.15 8.89
C ILE A 52 -2.63 -0.49 7.86
N LEU A 53 -2.39 0.42 6.91
CA LEU A 53 -1.42 0.18 5.83
C LEU A 53 0.01 0.06 6.36
N TYR A 54 0.41 0.90 7.32
CA TYR A 54 1.76 0.83 7.90
C TYR A 54 2.01 -0.50 8.62
N ASN A 55 1.01 -1.01 9.36
CA ASN A 55 1.13 -2.30 10.02
C ASN A 55 1.06 -3.50 9.05
N TRP A 56 0.47 -3.31 7.87
CA TRP A 56 0.49 -4.31 6.80
C TRP A 56 1.83 -4.29 6.04
N CYS A 57 2.18 -3.16 5.44
CA CYS A 57 3.44 -2.90 4.75
C CYS A 57 3.69 -1.39 4.65
N PRO A 58 4.75 -0.81 5.24
CA PRO A 58 5.04 0.63 5.16
C PRO A 58 5.09 1.17 3.72
N GLU A 59 5.64 0.41 2.78
CA GLU A 59 5.71 0.76 1.37
C GLU A 59 4.32 0.92 0.72
N ALA A 60 3.30 0.22 1.23
CA ALA A 60 1.92 0.42 0.80
C ALA A 60 1.34 1.75 1.29
N LEU A 61 1.65 2.15 2.53
CA LEU A 61 1.30 3.51 2.99
C LEU A 61 1.99 4.57 2.14
N PHE A 62 3.26 4.37 1.78
CA PHE A 62 3.98 5.31 0.92
C PHE A 62 3.28 5.42 -0.44
N ALA A 63 2.88 4.31 -1.04
CA ALA A 63 2.15 4.31 -2.31
C ALA A 63 0.78 4.98 -2.24
N LEU A 64 0.07 4.92 -1.11
CA LEU A 64 -1.14 5.71 -0.90
C LEU A 64 -0.85 7.23 -0.92
N LEU A 65 0.26 7.65 -0.33
CA LEU A 65 0.64 9.07 -0.18
C LEU A 65 1.38 9.64 -1.39
N ASP A 66 2.03 8.80 -2.19
CA ASP A 66 2.80 9.17 -3.37
C ASP A 66 1.89 9.29 -4.60
N ILE A 67 1.09 10.35 -4.62
CA ILE A 67 0.11 10.65 -5.66
C ILE A 67 0.78 10.99 -7.00
N GLU A 68 2.04 11.43 -6.97
CA GLU A 68 2.80 11.78 -8.17
C GLU A 68 3.33 10.53 -8.88
N ALA A 69 3.85 9.53 -8.14
CA ALA A 69 4.34 8.29 -8.72
C ALA A 69 3.22 7.36 -9.20
N TRP A 70 2.14 7.28 -8.42
CA TRP A 70 1.09 6.29 -8.63
C TRP A 70 -0.21 6.96 -9.09
N PHE A 71 -0.77 6.47 -10.19
CA PHE A 71 -2.08 6.89 -10.67
C PHE A 71 -3.20 6.29 -9.79
N SER A 72 -3.12 4.99 -9.51
CA SER A 72 -4.01 4.28 -8.61
C SER A 72 -3.25 3.38 -7.64
N PHE A 73 -3.91 3.05 -6.54
CA PHE A 73 -3.46 2.12 -5.50
C PHE A 73 -4.69 1.39 -4.99
N THR A 74 -4.62 0.07 -4.82
CA THR A 74 -5.69 -0.72 -4.23
C THR A 74 -5.12 -1.79 -3.30
N TRP A 75 -5.51 -1.75 -2.03
CA TRP A 75 -5.31 -2.82 -1.07
C TRP A 75 -6.64 -3.44 -0.70
N THR A 76 -6.75 -4.76 -0.87
CA THR A 76 -7.96 -5.51 -0.56
C THR A 76 -7.61 -6.67 0.37
N VAL A 77 -8.40 -6.86 1.43
CA VAL A 77 -8.37 -8.08 2.25
C VAL A 77 -9.68 -8.85 2.10
N THR A 78 -9.58 -10.06 1.57
CA THR A 78 -10.69 -11.02 1.49
C THR A 78 -10.71 -11.87 2.76
N LEU A 79 -11.86 -11.90 3.44
CA LEU A 79 -12.09 -12.62 4.69
C LEU A 79 -12.56 -14.06 4.46
N GLU A 80 -12.71 -14.84 5.53
CA GLU A 80 -13.07 -16.26 5.46
C GLU A 80 -14.48 -16.52 4.87
N ASP A 81 -15.38 -15.55 5.01
CA ASP A 81 -16.73 -15.56 4.45
C ASP A 81 -16.78 -14.96 3.02
N GLU A 82 -15.62 -14.73 2.41
CA GLU A 82 -15.42 -14.06 1.12
C GLU A 82 -15.89 -12.59 1.09
N THR A 83 -16.21 -11.98 2.24
CA THR A 83 -16.35 -10.52 2.34
C THR A 83 -15.01 -9.87 1.99
N LYS A 84 -15.04 -8.81 1.19
CA LYS A 84 -13.85 -8.00 0.88
C LYS A 84 -13.90 -6.67 1.62
N LEU A 85 -12.77 -6.29 2.22
CA LEU A 85 -12.55 -4.95 2.75
C LEU A 85 -11.46 -4.28 1.92
N GLU A 86 -11.70 -3.04 1.50
CA GLU A 86 -10.82 -2.36 0.55
C GLU A 86 -10.44 -0.96 1.02
N ILE A 87 -9.20 -0.59 0.72
CA ILE A 87 -8.69 0.79 0.76
C ILE A 87 -8.02 1.04 -0.59
N GLY A 88 -8.60 1.92 -1.37
CA GLY A 88 -8.12 2.32 -2.68
C GLY A 88 -7.91 3.83 -2.79
N ARG A 89 -7.18 4.24 -3.81
CA ARG A 89 -7.04 5.64 -4.19
C ARG A 89 -6.83 5.74 -5.69
N ILE A 90 -7.56 6.64 -6.32
CA ILE A 90 -7.33 7.08 -7.70
C ILE A 90 -7.03 8.58 -7.65
N ARG A 91 -5.83 8.98 -8.06
CA ARG A 91 -5.34 10.36 -7.95
C ARG A 91 -5.50 10.91 -6.52
N ASN A 92 -6.26 11.97 -6.31
CA ASN A 92 -6.48 12.57 -5.01
C ASN A 92 -7.74 12.06 -4.31
N GLN A 93 -8.45 11.08 -4.87
CA GLN A 93 -9.65 10.51 -4.26
C GLN A 93 -9.30 9.18 -3.58
N VAL A 94 -9.59 9.09 -2.29
CA VAL A 94 -9.45 7.86 -1.50
C VAL A 94 -10.82 7.26 -1.31
N THR A 95 -10.92 5.95 -1.55
CA THR A 95 -12.15 5.18 -1.40
C THR A 95 -11.88 4.00 -0.47
N MET A 96 -12.79 3.72 0.44
CA MET A 96 -12.67 2.56 1.32
C MET A 96 -14.03 1.98 1.68
N GLY A 97 -14.04 0.71 2.07
CA GLY A 97 -15.25 0.10 2.59
C GLY A 97 -15.32 -1.40 2.35
N LYS A 98 -16.54 -1.87 2.10
CA LYS A 98 -16.87 -3.30 2.06
C LYS A 98 -17.52 -3.65 0.74
N LEU A 99 -17.04 -4.74 0.14
CA LEU A 99 -17.61 -5.38 -1.03
C LEU A 99 -18.07 -6.79 -0.69
N ASP A 100 -19.07 -7.29 -1.43
CA ASP A 100 -19.45 -8.70 -1.36
C ASP A 100 -18.45 -9.61 -2.12
N LYS A 101 -18.75 -10.92 -2.13
CA LYS A 101 -17.90 -11.93 -2.76
C LYS A 101 -17.81 -11.76 -4.28
N GLU A 102 -18.79 -11.11 -4.90
CA GLU A 102 -18.79 -10.73 -6.32
C GLU A 102 -17.99 -9.45 -6.60
N GLY A 103 -17.52 -8.74 -5.57
CA GLY A 103 -16.82 -7.46 -5.72
C GLY A 103 -17.76 -6.28 -5.93
N LEU A 104 -19.03 -6.40 -5.55
CA LEU A 104 -19.97 -5.27 -5.58
C LEU A 104 -19.92 -4.52 -4.25
N TRP A 105 -19.80 -3.20 -4.34
CA TRP A 105 -19.80 -2.32 -3.18
C TRP A 105 -21.09 -2.45 -2.38
N LYS A 106 -20.94 -2.67 -1.06
CA LYS A 106 -22.04 -2.57 -0.07
C LYS A 106 -21.91 -1.32 0.78
N VAL A 107 -20.69 -0.88 1.01
CA VAL A 107 -20.35 0.36 1.70
C VAL A 107 -19.14 0.93 0.98
N MET A 108 -19.28 2.10 0.37
CA MET A 108 -18.19 2.84 -0.25
C MET A 108 -18.12 4.21 0.41
N ILE A 109 -16.99 4.52 1.04
CA ILE A 109 -16.75 5.76 1.78
C ILE A 109 -15.62 6.50 1.07
N THR A 110 -15.91 7.71 0.61
CA THR A 110 -15.01 8.42 -0.29
C THR A 110 -14.59 9.76 0.30
N PHE A 111 -13.30 10.07 0.19
CA PHE A 111 -12.71 11.34 0.58
C PHE A 111 -11.86 11.91 -0.55
N ASN A 112 -11.89 13.22 -0.75
CA ASN A 112 -10.97 13.93 -1.63
C ASN A 112 -9.85 14.56 -0.80
N ILE A 113 -8.60 14.32 -1.17
CA ILE A 113 -7.44 14.99 -0.59
C ILE A 113 -7.35 16.37 -1.22
N SER A 114 -7.37 17.41 -0.38
CA SER A 114 -7.20 18.79 -0.84
C SER A 114 -5.74 19.08 -1.22
N GLN A 115 -5.58 20.00 -2.16
CA GLN A 115 -4.28 20.46 -2.60
C GLN A 115 -3.77 21.58 -1.68
N LEU A 116 -2.50 21.51 -1.32
CA LEU A 116 -1.80 22.58 -0.59
C LEU A 116 -1.45 23.73 -1.55
N GLU A 117 -1.09 24.90 -1.01
CA GLU A 117 -0.70 26.08 -1.80
C GLU A 117 0.49 25.82 -2.74
N ASN A 118 1.37 24.88 -2.37
CA ASN A 118 2.51 24.45 -3.18
C ASN A 118 2.15 23.46 -4.30
N GLY A 119 0.87 23.13 -4.47
CA GLY A 119 0.39 22.21 -5.49
C GLY A 119 0.40 20.73 -5.10
N LEU A 120 0.90 20.37 -3.92
CA LEU A 120 0.94 18.96 -3.48
C LEU A 120 -0.40 18.53 -2.89
N TYR A 121 -0.89 17.34 -3.26
CA TYR A 121 -2.09 16.73 -2.70
C TYR A 121 -1.80 16.06 -1.34
N GLN A 122 -1.47 16.88 -0.35
CA GLN A 122 -1.18 16.42 1.03
C GLN A 122 -2.00 17.20 2.08
N GLY A 123 -3.06 17.88 1.64
CA GLY A 123 -3.96 18.63 2.50
C GLY A 123 -4.98 17.75 3.24
N SER A 124 -6.03 18.39 3.72
CA SER A 124 -7.12 17.73 4.45
C SER A 124 -7.89 16.74 3.60
N TRP A 125 -8.33 15.65 4.22
CA TRP A 125 -9.23 14.65 3.64
C TRP A 125 -10.66 15.14 3.79
N MET A 126 -11.25 15.56 2.68
CA MET A 126 -12.60 16.14 2.63
C MET A 126 -13.61 15.06 2.28
N PRO A 127 -14.68 14.84 3.07
CA PRO A 127 -15.74 13.89 2.71
C PRO A 127 -16.32 14.17 1.33
N ASN A 128 -16.52 13.11 0.52
CA ASN A 128 -17.10 13.22 -0.81
C ASN A 128 -18.55 12.68 -0.81
N THR A 129 -19.50 13.61 -0.84
CA THR A 129 -20.95 13.36 -0.82
C THR A 129 -21.54 12.88 -2.14
N GLU A 130 -20.78 12.96 -3.23
CA GLU A 130 -21.25 12.55 -4.56
C GLU A 130 -20.98 11.06 -4.81
N GLU A 131 -19.91 10.52 -4.22
CA GLU A 131 -19.42 9.16 -4.44
C GLU A 131 -19.68 8.20 -3.26
N THR A 132 -19.95 8.72 -2.06
CA THR A 132 -20.18 7.85 -0.88
C THR A 132 -21.55 7.19 -0.94
N MET A 133 -21.60 5.87 -0.75
CA MET A 133 -22.83 5.06 -0.81
C MET A 133 -22.90 3.97 0.27
N LEU A 134 -24.13 3.70 0.73
CA LEU A 134 -24.52 2.58 1.58
C LEU A 134 -25.61 1.76 0.89
N GLY A 135 -25.28 0.52 0.50
CA GLY A 135 -26.14 -0.26 -0.40
C GLY A 135 -26.34 0.52 -1.70
N ASP A 136 -27.58 0.79 -2.08
CA ASP A 136 -27.91 1.53 -3.31
C ASP A 136 -28.20 3.03 -3.05
N GLN A 137 -27.90 3.54 -1.85
CA GLN A 137 -28.23 4.92 -1.44
C GLN A 137 -26.96 5.77 -1.27
N ASN A 138 -26.96 6.96 -1.85
CA ASN A 138 -25.91 7.94 -1.62
C ASN A 138 -25.99 8.53 -0.20
N VAL A 139 -24.85 8.86 0.37
CA VAL A 139 -24.74 9.57 1.66
C VAL A 139 -24.30 11.00 1.40
N ASP A 140 -25.20 11.95 1.63
CA ASP A 140 -25.01 13.36 1.29
C ASP A 140 -24.62 14.25 2.50
N ASP A 141 -24.56 13.69 3.72
CA ASP A 141 -24.10 14.38 4.92
C ASP A 141 -22.60 14.12 5.17
N PRO A 142 -21.71 15.12 5.03
CA PRO A 142 -20.27 14.98 5.30
C PRO A 142 -19.95 14.42 6.69
N LYS A 143 -20.75 14.74 7.73
CA LYS A 143 -20.51 14.24 9.09
C LYS A 143 -20.78 12.75 9.20
N GLU A 144 -21.75 12.27 8.45
CA GLU A 144 -22.06 10.84 8.39
C GLU A 144 -20.95 10.09 7.65
N ILE A 145 -20.39 10.65 6.58
CA ILE A 145 -19.23 10.08 5.87
C ILE A 145 -18.02 9.99 6.80
N GLU A 146 -17.71 11.04 7.57
CA GLU A 146 -16.64 10.99 8.58
C GLU A 146 -16.90 9.92 9.63
N ARG A 147 -18.15 9.79 10.11
CA ARG A 147 -18.53 8.76 11.08
C ARG A 147 -18.30 7.35 10.50
N LEU A 148 -18.78 7.10 9.29
CA LEU A 148 -18.63 5.82 8.59
C LEU A 148 -17.15 5.50 8.35
N GLY A 149 -16.37 6.47 7.88
CA GLY A 149 -14.93 6.31 7.67
C GLY A 149 -14.19 5.95 8.95
N ARG A 150 -14.48 6.66 10.06
CA ARG A 150 -13.92 6.38 11.38
C ARG A 150 -14.29 4.98 11.87
N GLU A 151 -15.57 4.60 11.76
CA GLU A 151 -16.04 3.28 12.20
C GLU A 151 -15.39 2.14 11.42
N PHE A 152 -15.28 2.31 10.08
CA PHE A 152 -14.60 1.36 9.22
C PHE A 152 -13.14 1.14 9.66
N VAL A 153 -12.34 2.21 9.76
CA VAL A 153 -10.93 2.06 10.14
C VAL A 153 -10.77 1.57 11.58
N ALA A 154 -11.65 1.98 12.51
CA ALA A 154 -11.64 1.50 13.89
C ALA A 154 -11.93 0.00 13.97
N GLU A 155 -12.86 -0.51 13.18
CA GLU A 155 -13.16 -1.95 13.11
C GLU A 155 -11.95 -2.73 12.58
N LEU A 156 -11.35 -2.28 11.48
CA LEU A 156 -10.16 -2.92 10.89
C LEU A 156 -9.00 -2.97 11.89
N ILE A 157 -8.81 -1.91 12.68
CA ILE A 157 -7.78 -1.83 13.73
C ILE A 157 -8.08 -2.78 14.89
N LYS A 158 -9.31 -2.74 15.44
CA LYS A 158 -9.73 -3.63 16.53
C LYS A 158 -9.55 -5.10 16.17
N GLN A 159 -9.80 -5.45 14.91
CA GLN A 159 -9.70 -6.82 14.40
C GLN A 159 -8.32 -7.14 13.78
N ARG A 160 -7.38 -6.17 13.77
CA ARG A 160 -6.04 -6.28 13.19
C ARG A 160 -6.05 -6.83 11.76
N ARG A 161 -6.88 -6.24 10.90
CA ARG A 161 -7.12 -6.71 9.52
C ARG A 161 -5.92 -6.59 8.56
N TRP A 162 -4.77 -6.12 9.03
CA TRP A 162 -3.47 -6.25 8.34
C TRP A 162 -2.80 -7.63 8.55
N LEU A 163 -3.25 -8.44 9.51
CA LEU A 163 -2.77 -9.79 9.71
C LEU A 163 -3.52 -10.77 8.80
N THR A 164 -2.80 -11.80 8.35
CA THR A 164 -3.39 -12.91 7.58
C THR A 164 -3.68 -14.12 8.46
N GLY A 165 -4.58 -14.98 8.00
CA GLY A 165 -4.92 -16.26 8.61
C GLY A 165 -5.28 -17.33 7.57
N LYS A 166 -5.96 -18.38 8.04
CA LYS A 166 -6.56 -19.38 7.15
C LYS A 166 -7.66 -18.71 6.33
N LYS A 167 -7.70 -18.95 5.02
CA LYS A 167 -8.65 -18.35 4.06
C LYS A 167 -8.67 -16.81 3.96
N ILE A 168 -7.97 -16.08 4.82
CA ILE A 168 -7.74 -14.64 4.62
C ILE A 168 -6.67 -14.43 3.56
N ARG A 169 -6.93 -13.53 2.59
CA ARG A 169 -6.00 -13.18 1.51
C ARG A 169 -5.93 -11.68 1.37
N HIS A 170 -4.72 -11.15 1.24
CA HIS A 170 -4.50 -9.77 0.87
C HIS A 170 -4.10 -9.74 -0.59
N GLU A 171 -4.59 -8.75 -1.31
CA GLU A 171 -4.25 -8.46 -2.69
C GLU A 171 -3.86 -6.98 -2.78
N PHE A 172 -2.98 -6.70 -3.74
CA PHE A 172 -2.41 -5.38 -3.89
C PHE A 172 -2.15 -5.09 -5.35
N PHE A 173 -2.75 -3.99 -5.80
CA PHE A 173 -2.66 -3.53 -7.18
C PHE A 173 -2.21 -2.09 -7.18
N ILE A 174 -1.39 -1.76 -8.18
CA ILE A 174 -0.85 -0.43 -8.36
C ILE A 174 -0.86 -0.08 -9.84
N GLU A 175 -1.12 1.20 -10.14
CA GLU A 175 -0.95 1.73 -11.48
C GLU A 175 -0.04 2.93 -11.49
N SER A 176 0.78 3.02 -12.53
CA SER A 176 1.57 4.20 -12.87
C SER A 176 1.37 4.52 -14.34
N LEU A 177 1.46 5.81 -14.68
CA LEU A 177 1.34 6.29 -16.05
C LEU A 177 2.42 5.67 -16.98
N SER A 178 3.57 5.27 -16.42
CA SER A 178 4.67 4.68 -17.18
C SER A 178 4.47 3.20 -17.56
N LEU A 179 3.49 2.52 -16.96
CA LEU A 179 3.24 1.10 -17.24
C LEU A 179 2.40 0.86 -18.49
N GLY A 180 1.85 1.92 -19.11
CA GLY A 180 1.07 1.82 -20.34
C GLY A 180 -0.09 0.81 -20.24
N MET A 181 -0.66 0.67 -19.05
CA MET A 181 -1.70 -0.32 -18.77
C MET A 181 -3.03 0.08 -19.40
N ASP A 182 -3.82 -0.92 -19.75
CA ASP A 182 -5.19 -0.71 -20.23
C ASP A 182 -6.00 -0.03 -19.10
N PRO A 183 -6.67 1.12 -19.36
CA PRO A 183 -7.53 1.78 -18.39
C PRO A 183 -8.66 0.92 -17.79
N TRP A 184 -8.92 -0.26 -18.38
CA TRP A 184 -9.97 -1.19 -17.95
C TRP A 184 -9.44 -2.43 -17.21
N ASP A 185 -8.13 -2.53 -16.94
CA ASP A 185 -7.54 -3.63 -16.15
C ASP A 185 -7.50 -3.29 -14.65
N ASP A 186 -7.44 -4.29 -13.78
CA ASP A 186 -7.45 -4.14 -12.30
C ASP A 186 -6.11 -3.57 -11.74
N GLY A 187 -5.26 -3.04 -12.61
CA GLY A 187 -3.90 -2.61 -12.33
C GLY A 187 -2.88 -3.76 -12.22
N LEU A 188 -1.63 -3.43 -11.93
CA LEU A 188 -0.57 -4.42 -11.81
C LEU A 188 -0.57 -5.04 -10.41
N ALA A 189 -0.88 -6.34 -10.32
CA ALA A 189 -0.73 -7.10 -9.09
C ALA A 189 0.74 -7.12 -8.64
N MET A 190 1.01 -6.63 -7.43
CA MET A 190 2.38 -6.29 -7.01
C MET A 190 2.68 -6.68 -5.55
N ASN A 191 3.97 -6.80 -5.23
CA ASN A 191 4.43 -6.81 -3.85
C ASN A 191 4.84 -5.37 -3.46
N PRO A 192 4.24 -4.75 -2.43
CA PRO A 192 4.64 -3.41 -1.99
C PRO A 192 6.14 -3.24 -1.73
N HIS A 193 6.84 -4.30 -1.30
CA HIS A 193 8.30 -4.28 -1.11
C HIS A 193 9.11 -3.95 -2.37
N TRP A 194 8.51 -4.07 -3.56
CA TRP A 194 9.18 -3.85 -4.84
C TRP A 194 8.83 -2.49 -5.48
N LEU A 195 8.04 -1.66 -4.80
CA LEU A 195 7.63 -0.37 -5.35
C LEU A 195 8.79 0.62 -5.43
N TYR A 196 9.63 0.67 -4.39
CA TYR A 196 10.69 1.67 -4.25
C TYR A 196 12.09 1.07 -4.12
N GLU A 197 12.20 -0.25 -4.07
CA GLU A 197 13.46 -0.97 -3.99
C GLU A 197 13.42 -2.19 -4.92
N THR A 198 14.57 -2.60 -5.43
CA THR A 198 14.70 -3.87 -6.15
C THR A 198 14.59 -5.05 -5.19
N LEU A 199 14.18 -6.22 -5.70
CA LEU A 199 14.36 -7.46 -4.97
C LEU A 199 15.84 -7.67 -4.57
N ASP A 200 16.11 -7.66 -3.27
CA ASP A 200 17.43 -7.95 -2.70
C ASP A 200 17.39 -9.22 -1.82
N LEU A 201 17.95 -10.32 -2.33
CA LEU A 201 18.02 -11.59 -1.61
C LEU A 201 19.19 -11.66 -0.60
N ALA A 202 20.01 -10.61 -0.50
CA ALA A 202 21.05 -10.47 0.53
C ALA A 202 20.53 -9.78 1.80
N ARG A 203 19.28 -9.30 1.79
CA ARG A 203 18.60 -8.69 2.94
C ARG A 203 17.31 -9.41 3.28
N CYS A 204 16.91 -9.34 4.54
CA CYS A 204 15.63 -9.87 5.00
C CYS A 204 14.49 -9.02 4.44
N SER A 205 13.52 -9.62 3.76
CA SER A 205 12.37 -8.92 3.18
C SER A 205 11.51 -8.22 4.25
N THR A 206 11.51 -8.72 5.50
CA THR A 206 10.71 -8.17 6.60
C THR A 206 11.42 -7.05 7.37
N CYS A 207 12.64 -7.30 7.87
CA CYS A 207 13.34 -6.38 8.77
C CYS A 207 14.49 -5.64 8.10
N LYS A 208 14.70 -5.87 6.80
CA LYS A 208 15.73 -5.28 5.95
C LYS A 208 17.18 -5.46 6.45
N SER A 209 17.40 -6.28 7.47
CA SER A 209 18.73 -6.65 7.97
C SER A 209 19.42 -7.60 6.98
N GLY A 210 20.72 -7.39 6.74
CA GLY A 210 21.54 -8.35 6.00
C GLY A 210 21.77 -9.65 6.79
N GLY A 211 22.33 -10.66 6.14
CA GLY A 211 22.82 -11.86 6.83
C GLY A 211 23.88 -11.50 7.87
N GLN A 212 23.55 -11.58 9.16
CA GLN A 212 24.51 -11.29 10.23
C GLN A 212 25.41 -12.51 10.49
N HIS A 213 26.72 -12.26 10.71
CA HIS A 213 27.69 -13.21 11.26
C HIS A 213 27.67 -14.62 10.65
N GLY A 214 27.70 -14.72 9.31
CA GLY A 214 27.84 -16.00 8.61
C GLY A 214 26.57 -16.86 8.56
N LYS A 215 25.42 -16.39 9.06
CA LYS A 215 24.12 -17.02 8.81
C LYS A 215 23.56 -16.54 7.47
N SER A 216 23.42 -17.46 6.53
CA SER A 216 22.71 -17.22 5.27
C SER A 216 21.22 -16.98 5.53
N LEU A 217 20.62 -16.10 4.73
CA LEU A 217 19.18 -15.89 4.74
C LEU A 217 18.48 -17.10 4.10
N ASN A 218 17.31 -17.44 4.62
CA ASN A 218 16.45 -18.49 4.07
C ASN A 218 15.59 -17.90 2.96
N ARG A 219 15.78 -18.37 1.72
CA ARG A 219 14.92 -17.97 0.61
C ARG A 219 13.56 -18.66 0.72
N CYS A 220 12.51 -18.01 0.24
CA CYS A 220 11.20 -18.65 0.10
C CYS A 220 11.31 -19.87 -0.83
N GLY A 221 11.11 -21.07 -0.29
CA GLY A 221 11.27 -22.31 -1.04
C GLY A 221 10.26 -22.52 -2.18
N ARG A 222 9.16 -21.76 -2.21
CA ARG A 222 8.13 -21.85 -3.25
C ARG A 222 8.44 -20.99 -4.47
N CYS A 223 8.68 -19.70 -4.26
CA CYS A 223 8.83 -18.74 -5.36
C CYS A 223 10.27 -18.25 -5.55
N GLY A 224 11.12 -18.34 -4.53
CA GLY A 224 12.50 -17.84 -4.56
C GLY A 224 12.66 -16.31 -4.50
N THR A 225 11.57 -15.54 -4.45
CA THR A 225 11.59 -14.07 -4.58
C THR A 225 11.46 -13.32 -3.26
N ALA A 226 11.89 -13.93 -2.16
CA ALA A 226 12.00 -13.32 -0.84
C ALA A 226 13.04 -14.07 -0.01
N ALA A 227 13.67 -13.38 0.95
CA ALA A 227 14.69 -13.93 1.82
C ALA A 227 14.46 -13.49 3.27
N TYR A 228 14.67 -14.39 4.24
CA TYR A 228 14.33 -14.12 5.64
C TYR A 228 15.44 -14.56 6.59
N CYS A 229 15.70 -13.78 7.63
CA CYS A 229 16.68 -14.14 8.66
C CYS A 229 16.16 -15.20 9.63
N SER A 230 14.83 -15.38 9.70
CA SER A 230 14.18 -16.35 10.58
C SER A 230 12.75 -16.69 10.12
N SER A 231 12.18 -17.75 10.70
CA SER A 231 10.78 -18.14 10.51
C SER A 231 9.80 -17.05 10.93
N GLU A 232 10.13 -16.28 11.97
CA GLU A 232 9.28 -15.21 12.48
C GLU A 232 9.19 -14.06 11.46
N CYS A 233 10.29 -13.73 10.79
CA CYS A 233 10.26 -12.73 9.71
C CYS A 233 9.42 -13.23 8.54
N GLN A 234 9.61 -14.48 8.11
CA GLN A 234 8.78 -15.08 7.06
C GLN A 234 7.29 -15.07 7.42
N GLN A 235 6.93 -15.38 8.66
CA GLN A 235 5.54 -15.40 9.11
C GLN A 235 4.93 -13.99 9.16
N LYS A 236 5.70 -12.98 9.61
CA LYS A 236 5.27 -11.58 9.63
C LYS A 236 5.01 -11.04 8.23
N ASP A 237 5.89 -11.35 7.28
CA ASP A 237 5.77 -10.91 5.89
C ASP A 237 4.68 -11.67 5.11
N TRP A 238 4.16 -12.77 5.66
CA TRP A 238 3.25 -13.64 4.93
C TRP A 238 1.95 -12.94 4.51
N SER A 239 1.45 -11.96 5.28
CA SER A 239 0.27 -11.18 4.87
C SER A 239 0.50 -10.35 3.61
N VAL A 240 1.76 -10.02 3.28
CA VAL A 240 2.15 -9.26 2.09
C VAL A 240 2.60 -10.23 0.99
N HIS A 241 3.54 -11.12 1.31
CA HIS A 241 4.20 -12.00 0.34
C HIS A 241 3.27 -13.09 -0.24
N LYS A 242 2.23 -13.52 0.49
CA LYS A 242 1.39 -14.67 0.09
C LYS A 242 0.79 -14.52 -1.30
N ALA A 243 0.34 -13.32 -1.68
CA ALA A 243 -0.25 -13.06 -2.99
C ALA A 243 0.77 -13.33 -4.11
N VAL A 244 1.93 -12.68 -4.06
CA VAL A 244 2.97 -12.84 -5.08
C VAL A 244 3.63 -14.22 -5.09
N CYS A 245 3.65 -14.89 -3.93
CA CYS A 245 4.10 -16.27 -3.81
C CYS A 245 3.16 -17.25 -4.53
N ALA A 246 1.87 -16.92 -4.62
CA ALA A 246 0.85 -17.71 -5.30
C ALA A 246 0.68 -17.38 -6.79
N MET A 247 1.19 -16.24 -7.26
CA MET A 247 1.17 -15.84 -8.67
C MET A 247 1.85 -16.86 -9.59
N SER A 248 1.45 -16.82 -10.87
CA SER A 248 2.15 -17.56 -11.92
C SER A 248 3.61 -17.10 -12.03
N ALA A 249 4.48 -17.95 -12.61
CA ALA A 249 5.87 -17.56 -12.85
C ALA A 249 5.98 -16.40 -13.84
N GLU A 250 5.05 -16.30 -14.79
CA GLU A 250 4.99 -15.24 -15.78
C GLU A 250 4.65 -13.89 -15.13
N ASP A 251 3.56 -13.81 -14.37
CA ASP A 251 3.11 -12.55 -13.75
C ASP A 251 4.13 -12.04 -12.74
N ARG A 252 4.69 -12.95 -11.94
CA ARG A 252 5.77 -12.62 -11.02
C ARG A 252 7.04 -12.17 -11.76
N GLY A 253 7.36 -12.79 -12.89
CA GLY A 253 8.49 -12.39 -13.74
C GLY A 253 8.30 -10.97 -14.30
N LYS A 254 7.09 -10.63 -14.76
CA LYS A 254 6.73 -9.27 -15.20
C LYS A 254 6.88 -8.25 -14.07
N ALA A 255 6.33 -8.53 -12.89
CA ALA A 255 6.45 -7.66 -11.72
C ALA A 255 7.92 -7.42 -11.31
N LEU A 256 8.75 -8.45 -11.36
CA LEU A 256 10.19 -8.33 -11.08
C LEU A 256 10.93 -7.53 -12.16
N ARG A 257 10.60 -7.75 -13.43
CA ARG A 257 11.20 -6.99 -14.54
C ARG A 257 10.92 -5.50 -14.38
N TYR A 258 9.68 -5.12 -14.04
CA TYR A 258 9.34 -3.72 -13.88
C TYR A 258 9.98 -3.06 -12.65
N SER A 259 10.38 -3.84 -11.64
CA SER A 259 11.00 -3.34 -10.41
C SER A 259 12.53 -3.45 -10.37
N GLN A 260 13.18 -3.89 -11.47
CA GLN A 260 14.61 -4.25 -11.47
C GLN A 260 15.57 -3.07 -11.32
N ASN A 261 15.12 -1.83 -11.55
CA ASN A 261 15.97 -0.63 -11.58
C ASN A 261 15.71 0.31 -10.39
N GLY A 262 15.88 -0.20 -9.18
CA GLY A 262 15.58 0.55 -7.95
C GLY A 262 14.10 0.56 -7.57
N GLY A 263 13.33 -0.46 -7.96
CA GLY A 263 11.90 -0.53 -7.70
C GLY A 263 11.05 -0.01 -8.87
N LEU A 264 9.75 -0.34 -8.82
CA LEU A 264 8.77 -0.01 -9.86
C LEU A 264 8.63 1.49 -10.11
N VAL A 265 8.84 2.33 -9.09
CA VAL A 265 8.75 3.80 -9.18
C VAL A 265 9.70 4.37 -10.23
N ASN A 266 10.81 3.68 -10.49
CA ASN A 266 11.82 4.08 -11.47
C ASN A 266 11.60 3.45 -12.86
N TRP A 267 10.46 2.79 -13.08
CA TRP A 267 10.14 2.23 -14.39
C TRP A 267 9.75 3.34 -15.37
N VAL A 268 10.49 3.41 -16.49
CA VAL A 268 10.35 4.45 -17.53
C VAL A 268 9.82 3.90 -18.87
N GLY A 269 9.30 2.68 -18.89
CA GLY A 269 8.85 2.00 -20.12
C GLY A 269 9.98 1.32 -20.89
N GLU A 270 9.63 0.55 -21.93
CA GLU A 270 10.59 -0.28 -22.69
C GLU A 270 11.65 0.51 -23.50
N GLY A 271 11.61 1.85 -23.50
CA GLY A 271 12.54 2.70 -24.24
C GLY A 271 13.49 3.57 -23.41
N GLY A 272 13.53 3.44 -22.08
CA GLY A 272 14.30 4.34 -21.20
C GLY A 272 15.37 3.68 -20.32
N GLY A 273 15.75 2.42 -20.60
CA GLY A 273 16.92 1.82 -19.95
C GLY A 273 18.21 2.54 -20.35
N PRO A 274 19.28 2.50 -19.54
CA PRO A 274 20.57 3.06 -19.94
C PRO A 274 20.97 2.42 -21.27
N GLU A 275 21.20 3.26 -22.29
CA GLU A 275 21.78 2.83 -23.56
C GLU A 275 23.03 2.02 -23.22
N ALA A 276 23.03 0.75 -23.59
CA ALA A 276 24.24 -0.05 -23.54
C ALA A 276 25.24 0.67 -24.45
N GLU A 277 26.33 1.18 -23.85
CA GLU A 277 27.47 1.70 -24.60
C GLU A 277 27.83 0.66 -25.67
N GLU A 278 27.57 0.98 -26.93
CA GLU A 278 28.01 0.17 -28.05
C GLU A 278 29.55 0.15 -27.96
N GLU A 279 30.11 -1.00 -27.64
CA GLU A 279 31.55 -1.25 -27.76
C GLU A 279 31.94 -0.89 -29.20
N GLU A 280 32.70 0.19 -29.36
CA GLU A 280 33.42 0.49 -30.60
C GLU A 280 34.32 -0.70 -30.91
N VAL A 281 33.86 -1.56 -31.82
CA VAL A 281 34.69 -2.57 -32.45
C VAL A 281 35.63 -1.83 -33.40
N ASP A 282 36.80 -1.49 -32.88
CA ASP A 282 37.97 -1.15 -33.70
C ASP A 282 38.24 -2.32 -34.67
N GLY A 283 38.11 -2.03 -35.96
CA GLY A 283 38.32 -2.99 -37.04
C GLY A 283 39.03 -2.37 -38.23
N GLU A 284 40.37 -2.51 -38.21
CA GLU A 284 41.38 -2.57 -39.30
C GLU A 284 41.23 -1.73 -40.58
#